data_AF-M7CHX2-F1
#
_entry.id   AF-M7CHX2-F1
#
_cell.length_a   1.000
_cell.length_b   1.000
_cell.length_c   1.000
_cell.angle_alpha   90.00
_cell.angle_beta   90.00
_cell.angle_gamma   90.00
#
_symmetry.space_group_name_H-M   'P 1'
#
loop_
_entity.id
_entity.type
_entity.pdbx_description
1 polymer ?
#
loop_
_entity_poly.entity_id
_entity_poly.type
_entity_poly.pdbx_seq_one_letter_code
_entity_poly.pdbx_strand_id
1 'polypeptide(L)'
;DTAGQERFRTLTPSYYRGAQAVILVYDVTRKDTFTKLMTWLNELETYATRSNIVKMLVGNKIDKPDREINKTEGLQFARKHSMLFIGMQFFANKDIQIG
;
A
#
# COMPACT_ATOMS: atom_id res chain seq x y z
N ASP A 1 21.00 9.82 -5.38
CA ASP A 1 20.37 11.01 -4.80
C ASP A 1 19.41 11.58 -5.83
N THR A 2 18.11 11.33 -5.65
CA THR A 2 17.03 12.00 -6.38
C THR A 2 15.88 12.15 -5.41
N ALA A 3 15.82 13.33 -4.79
CA ALA A 3 14.71 13.80 -3.99
C ALA A 3 13.43 13.82 -4.83
N GLY A 4 12.66 12.74 -4.75
CA GLY A 4 11.27 12.64 -5.19
C GLY A 4 10.36 12.49 -3.99
N GLN A 5 10.61 13.27 -2.92
CA GLN A 5 9.66 13.43 -1.84
C GLN A 5 8.40 14.10 -2.43
N GLU A 6 7.22 13.71 -1.92
CA GLU A 6 5.93 14.43 -2.04
C GLU A 6 5.01 14.16 -3.25
N ARG A 7 5.46 13.61 -4.39
CA ARG A 7 4.59 13.45 -5.59
C ARG A 7 3.54 12.32 -5.55
N PHE A 8 3.46 11.53 -4.49
CA PHE A 8 2.48 10.42 -4.38
C PHE A 8 1.26 10.73 -3.51
N ARG A 9 0.86 12.00 -3.34
CA ARG A 9 -0.25 12.36 -2.42
C ARG A 9 -1.59 12.72 -3.04
N THR A 10 -1.80 12.47 -4.32
CA THR A 10 -3.18 12.54 -4.86
C THR A 10 -3.32 11.53 -5.98
N LEU A 11 -3.65 10.28 -5.62
CA LEU A 11 -4.29 9.37 -6.56
C LEU A 11 -5.58 10.09 -7.01
N THR A 12 -5.58 10.59 -8.25
CA THR A 12 -6.77 11.24 -8.81
C THR A 12 -7.93 10.24 -8.74
N PRO A 13 -9.17 10.66 -8.41
CA PRO A 13 -10.33 9.77 -8.31
C PRO A 13 -10.49 8.80 -9.50
N SER A 14 -10.05 9.21 -10.68
CA SER A 14 -9.99 8.41 -11.91
C SER A 14 -9.23 7.09 -11.77
N TYR A 15 -8.18 7.00 -10.94
CA TYR A 15 -7.40 5.78 -10.74
C TYR A 15 -8.13 4.72 -9.89
N TYR A 16 -9.09 5.14 -9.06
CA TYR A 16 -9.94 4.22 -8.31
C TYR A 16 -11.10 3.70 -9.18
N ARG A 17 -11.51 4.47 -10.18
CA ARG A 17 -12.65 4.16 -11.06
C ARG A 17 -12.26 3.10 -12.10
N GLY A 18 -12.52 1.84 -11.78
CA GLY A 18 -12.29 0.70 -12.67
C GLY A 18 -11.15 -0.23 -12.25
N ALA A 19 -10.43 0.10 -11.17
CA ALA A 19 -9.38 -0.75 -10.62
C ALA A 19 -9.91 -2.16 -10.31
N GLN A 20 -9.19 -3.19 -10.75
CA GLN A 20 -9.46 -4.59 -10.42
C GLN A 20 -8.70 -5.03 -9.17
N ALA A 21 -7.54 -4.41 -8.93
CA ALA A 21 -6.70 -4.67 -7.78
C ALA A 21 -6.04 -3.39 -7.28
N VAL A 22 -5.73 -3.36 -5.99
CA VAL A 22 -5.02 -2.26 -5.31
C VAL A 22 -3.92 -2.85 -4.46
N ILE A 23 -2.73 -2.26 -4.58
CA ILE A 23 -1.55 -2.63 -3.80
C ILE A 23 -1.22 -1.48 -2.85
N LEU A 24 -1.28 -1.78 -1.56
CA LEU A 24 -0.96 -0.88 -0.47
C LEU A 24 0.45 -1.19 0.02
N VAL A 25 1.35 -0.22 -0.08
CA VAL A 25 2.75 -0.38 0.33
C VAL A 25 3.04 0.52 1.52
N TYR A 26 3.61 -0.05 2.58
CA TYR A 26 4.11 0.70 3.73
C TYR A 26 5.58 0.41 3.98
N ASP A 27 6.24 1.26 4.73
CA ASP A 27 7.65 1.13 5.11
C ASP A 27 7.73 0.53 6.52
N VAL A 28 8.39 -0.62 6.69
CA VAL A 28 8.43 -1.31 8.00
C VAL A 28 9.20 -0.53 9.05
N THR A 29 10.05 0.42 8.66
CA THR A 29 10.82 1.27 9.58
C THR A 29 10.13 2.60 9.87
N ARG A 30 8.91 2.82 9.35
CA ARG A 30 8.17 4.07 9.54
C ARG A 30 6.71 3.81 9.83
N LYS A 31 6.33 3.83 11.10
CA LYS A 31 4.95 3.62 11.56
C LYS A 31 3.94 4.57 10.92
N ASP A 32 4.35 5.81 10.65
CA ASP A 32 3.51 6.84 10.01
C ASP A 32 3.05 6.45 8.59
N THR A 33 3.81 5.61 7.89
CA THR A 33 3.40 5.09 6.58
C THR A 33 2.34 3.99 6.69
N PHE A 34 2.36 3.25 7.79
CA PHE A 34 1.39 2.20 8.09
C PHE A 34 0.04 2.79 8.53
N THR A 35 0.05 3.85 9.34
CA THR A 35 -1.20 4.53 9.75
C THR A 35 -1.95 5.14 8.57
N LYS A 36 -1.24 5.64 7.56
CA LYS A 36 -1.85 6.18 6.34
C LYS A 36 -2.63 5.16 5.52
N LEU A 37 -2.35 3.86 5.67
CA LEU A 37 -3.06 2.80 4.95
C LEU A 37 -4.57 2.84 5.21
N MET A 38 -5.00 3.24 6.41
CA MET A 38 -6.41 3.44 6.74
C MET A 38 -7.05 4.56 5.91
N THR A 39 -6.35 5.68 5.72
CA THR A 39 -6.82 6.78 4.89
C THR A 39 -7.00 6.32 3.45
N TRP A 40 -5.99 5.64 2.89
CA TRP A 40 -6.06 5.11 1.52
C TRP A 40 -7.17 4.06 1.33
N LEU A 41 -7.44 3.26 2.36
CA LEU A 41 -8.56 2.31 2.33
C LEU A 41 -9.91 3.01 2.31
N ASN A 42 -10.09 4.02 3.16
CA ASN A 42 -11.34 4.79 3.18
C ASN A 42 -11.56 5.51 1.85
N GLU A 43 -10.51 6.08 1.26
CA GLU A 43 -10.57 6.67 -0.08
C GLU A 43 -10.93 5.63 -1.14
N LEU A 44 -10.30 4.44 -1.09
CA LEU A 44 -10.64 3.34 -1.98
C LEU A 44 -12.12 2.96 -1.86
N GLU A 45 -12.64 2.78 -0.64
CA GLU A 45 -14.05 2.43 -0.41
C GLU A 45 -15.01 3.54 -0.85
N THR A 46 -14.58 4.81 -0.77
CA THR A 46 -15.39 5.98 -1.17
C THR A 46 -15.45 6.14 -2.69
N TYR A 47 -14.32 5.95 -3.38
CA TYR A 47 -14.19 6.25 -4.81
C TYR A 47 -14.28 5.02 -5.71
N ALA A 48 -14.11 3.80 -5.17
CA ALA A 48 -14.27 2.58 -5.94
C ALA A 48 -15.73 2.36 -6.32
N THR A 49 -15.98 2.28 -7.62
CA THR A 49 -17.29 1.90 -8.15
C THR A 49 -17.49 0.38 -8.20
N ARG A 50 -16.47 -0.42 -7.86
CA ARG A 50 -16.50 -1.89 -7.90
C ARG A 50 -16.38 -2.46 -6.49
N SER A 51 -17.24 -3.42 -6.14
CA SER A 51 -17.23 -4.06 -4.81
C SER A 51 -16.24 -5.24 -4.69
N ASN A 52 -15.65 -5.71 -5.79
CA ASN A 52 -14.79 -6.90 -5.82
C ASN A 52 -13.30 -6.58 -6.07
N ILE A 53 -12.81 -5.45 -5.57
CA ILE A 53 -11.41 -5.07 -5.75
C ILE A 53 -10.51 -5.97 -4.91
N VAL A 54 -9.54 -6.60 -5.56
CA VAL A 54 -8.51 -7.39 -4.87
C VAL A 54 -7.55 -6.44 -4.15
N LYS A 55 -7.43 -6.57 -2.84
CA LYS A 55 -6.57 -5.73 -2.01
C LYS A 55 -5.31 -6.51 -1.61
N MET A 56 -4.14 -5.88 -1.72
CA MET A 56 -2.86 -6.48 -1.36
C MET A 56 -2.04 -5.53 -0.49
N LEU A 57 -1.46 -6.03 0.60
CA LEU A 57 -0.60 -5.28 1.51
C LEU A 57 0.85 -5.74 1.36
N VAL A 58 1.76 -4.78 1.22
CA VAL A 58 3.20 -4.99 1.03
C VAL A 58 3.99 -4.18 2.05
N GLY A 59 4.81 -4.85 2.84
CA GLY A 59 5.80 -4.21 3.71
C GLY A 59 7.14 -4.03 2.97
N ASN A 60 7.56 -2.79 2.78
CA ASN A 60 8.82 -2.41 2.14
C ASN A 60 9.94 -2.23 3.19
N LYS A 61 11.21 -2.30 2.73
CA LYS A 61 12.43 -2.16 3.55
C LYS A 61 12.59 -3.20 4.66
N ILE A 62 12.12 -4.41 4.41
CA ILE A 62 12.23 -5.54 5.35
C ILE A 62 13.68 -5.90 5.69
N ASP A 63 14.65 -5.50 4.88
CA ASP A 63 16.08 -5.66 5.15
C ASP A 63 16.58 -4.85 6.35
N LYS A 64 15.88 -3.77 6.72
CA LYS A 64 16.31 -2.90 7.81
C LYS A 64 16.05 -3.55 9.18
N PRO A 65 17.02 -3.47 10.11
CA PRO A 65 16.85 -4.00 11.46
C PRO A 65 15.94 -3.13 12.33
N ASP A 66 15.85 -1.84 12.05
CA ASP A 66 15.05 -0.84 12.79
C ASP A 66 13.58 -0.89 12.38
N ARG A 67 12.92 -2.02 12.65
CA ARG A 67 11.51 -2.20 12.31
C ARG A 67 10.62 -1.61 13.39
N GLU A 68 9.80 -0.65 13.01
CA GLU A 68 8.74 -0.12 13.86
C GLU A 68 7.45 -0.96 13.75
N ILE A 69 7.24 -1.64 12.63
CA ILE A 69 6.06 -2.49 12.39
C ILE A 69 6.45 -3.96 12.31
N ASN A 70 5.86 -4.75 13.19
CA ASN A 70 6.07 -6.19 13.21
C ASN A 70 5.32 -6.88 12.06
N LYS A 71 5.86 -8.01 11.58
CA LYS A 71 5.19 -8.83 10.56
C LYS A 71 3.79 -9.26 11.01
N THR A 72 3.63 -9.60 12.28
CA THR A 72 2.34 -9.99 12.87
C THR A 72 1.31 -8.85 12.81
N GLU A 73 1.73 -7.61 13.03
CA GLU A 73 0.87 -6.43 12.97
C GLU A 73 0.38 -6.18 11.53
N GLY A 74 1.30 -6.24 10.55
CA GLY A 74 0.94 -6.17 9.13
C GLY A 74 0.00 -7.31 8.70
N LEU A 75 0.24 -8.53 9.17
CA LEU A 75 -0.61 -9.69 8.88
C LEU A 75 -2.02 -9.54 9.49
N GLN A 76 -2.12 -9.07 10.73
CA GLN A 76 -3.41 -8.80 11.37
C GLN A 76 -4.19 -7.71 10.63
N PHE A 77 -3.51 -6.64 10.20
CA PHE A 77 -4.13 -5.59 9.40
C PHE A 77 -4.65 -6.13 8.07
N ALA A 78 -3.84 -6.90 7.34
CA ALA A 78 -4.25 -7.51 6.08
C ALA A 78 -5.47 -8.44 6.28
N ARG A 79 -5.47 -9.29 7.31
CA ARG A 79 -6.60 -10.16 7.63
C ARG A 79 -7.88 -9.37 7.96
N LYS A 80 -7.75 -8.33 8.78
CA LYS A 80 -8.89 -7.48 9.19
C LYS A 80 -9.58 -6.82 7.99
N HIS A 81 -8.81 -6.44 6.97
CA HIS A 81 -9.32 -5.75 5.80
C HIS A 81 -9.50 -6.65 4.56
N SER A 82 -9.45 -7.97 4.74
CA SER A 82 -9.55 -8.99 3.68
C SER A 82 -8.57 -8.73 2.52
N MET A 83 -7.29 -8.53 2.87
CA MET A 83 -6.20 -8.31 1.93
C MET A 83 -5.28 -9.51 1.85
N LEU A 84 -4.71 -9.71 0.67
CA LEU A 84 -3.54 -10.57 0.51
C LEU A 84 -2.33 -9.89 1.17
N PHE A 85 -1.60 -10.61 2.01
CA PHE A 85 -0.36 -10.12 2.62
C PHE A 85 0.84 -10.79 1.97
N ILE A 86 1.76 -9.99 1.43
CA ILE A 86 3.06 -10.51 0.98
C ILE A 86 4.17 -9.67 1.60
N GLY A 87 5.11 -10.34 2.27
CA GLY A 87 6.37 -9.72 2.66
C GLY A 87 7.32 -9.79 1.47
N MET A 88 7.33 -8.77 0.61
CA MET A 88 8.24 -8.71 -0.54
C MET A 88 9.09 -7.45 -0.51
N GLN A 89 10.38 -7.62 -0.76
CA GLN A 89 11.32 -6.56 -1.09
C GLN A 89 10.99 -6.04 -2.50
N PHE A 90 10.41 -4.85 -2.61
CA PHE A 90 10.33 -4.16 -3.91
C PHE A 90 11.59 -3.29 -4.06
N PHE A 91 12.53 -3.73 -4.90
CA PHE A 91 13.41 -2.77 -5.58
C PHE A 91 12.51 -1.99 -6.53
N ALA A 92 12.02 -0.83 -6.10
CA ALA A 92 11.23 0.07 -6.92
C ALA A 92 12.13 0.60 -8.06
N ASN A 93 12.22 -0.18 -9.14
CA ASN A 93 12.87 0.25 -10.38
C ASN A 93 12.39 -0.56 -11.59
N LYS A 94 11.08 -0.82 -11.67
CA LYS A 94 10.41 -1.01 -12.95
C LYS A 94 9.00 -0.44 -12.88
N ASP A 95 8.80 0.59 -13.69
CA ASP A 95 7.52 1.08 -14.19
C ASP A 95 6.51 -0.05 -14.32
N ILE A 96 5.49 -0.04 -13.45
CA ILE A 96 4.23 -0.68 -13.74
C ILE A 96 3.38 0.40 -14.39
N GLN A 97 3.48 0.49 -15.72
CA GLN A 97 2.42 1.09 -16.52
C GLN A 97 1.26 0.09 -16.56
N ILE A 98 0.18 0.45 -15.89
CA ILE A 98 -1.14 -0.18 -16.08
C ILE A 98 -1.81 0.61 -17.20
N GLY A 99 -1.96 -0.05 -18.35
CA GLY A 99 -2.74 0.46 -19.50
C GLY A 99 -4.24 0.32 -19.29
#